data_AF-A0A1I8FX95-F1
#
_entry.id   AF-A0A1I8FX95-F1
#
_cell.length_a   1.000
_cell.length_b   1.000
_cell.length_c   1.000
_cell.angle_alpha   90.00
_cell.angle_beta   90.00
_cell.angle_gamma   90.00
#
_symmetry.space_group_name_H-M   'P 1'
#
loop_
_entity.id
_entity.type
_entity.pdbx_description
1 polymer ?
#
loop_
_entity_poly.entity_id
_entity_poly.type
_entity_poly.pdbx_seq_one_letter_code
_entity_poly.pdbx_strand_id
1 'polypeptide(L)'
;FHPVYLSTLSYQELLTKIAGLFQSDGEKISQVLLCGPAGIPVCISDEMVSQLDCESRFSLHVVPDEVIAGRFKIFMKPTPICEVNGHGN
;
A
#
# COMPACT_ATOMS: atom_id res chain seq x y z
N PHE A 1 -3.31 30.79 -6.09
CA PHE A 1 -3.88 29.69 -5.30
C PHE A 1 -4.25 28.59 -6.29
N HIS A 2 -3.60 27.42 -6.26
CA HIS A 2 -3.91 26.31 -7.16
C HIS A 2 -4.11 25.04 -6.32
N PRO A 3 -5.33 24.72 -5.89
CA PRO A 3 -5.60 23.41 -5.34
C PRO A 3 -5.52 22.40 -6.48
N VAL A 4 -4.42 21.65 -6.53
CA VAL A 4 -4.24 20.53 -7.46
C VAL A 4 -4.64 19.27 -6.73
N TYR A 5 -5.86 18.78 -7.00
CA TYR A 5 -6.32 17.49 -6.54
C TYR A 5 -5.92 16.44 -7.60
N LEU A 6 -4.74 15.85 -7.43
CA LEU A 6 -4.27 14.73 -8.25
C LEU A 6 -4.61 13.45 -7.48
N SER A 7 -5.84 12.94 -7.61
CA SER A 7 -6.25 11.74 -6.86
C SER A 7 -6.55 10.56 -7.78
N THR A 8 -5.56 10.20 -8.58
CA THR A 8 -5.38 8.82 -9.06
C THR A 8 -3.90 8.52 -8.83
N LEU A 9 -3.54 8.03 -7.64
CA LEU A 9 -2.18 7.57 -7.40
C LEU A 9 -1.91 6.41 -8.36
N SER A 10 -0.88 6.53 -9.19
CA SER A 10 -0.44 5.42 -10.04
C SER A 10 0.41 4.43 -9.25
N TYR A 11 0.54 3.20 -9.75
CA TYR A 11 1.38 2.15 -9.14
C TYR A 11 2.81 2.65 -8.88
N GLN A 12 3.37 3.41 -9.81
CA GLN A 12 4.72 3.98 -9.69
C GLN A 12 4.83 5.01 -8.56
N GLU A 13 3.82 5.84 -8.37
CA GLU A 13 3.77 6.84 -7.30
C GLU A 13 3.62 6.15 -5.93
N LEU A 14 2.77 5.12 -5.85
CA LEU A 14 2.65 4.28 -4.67
C LEU A 14 3.99 3.64 -4.31
N LEU A 15 4.69 3.07 -5.29
CA LEU A 15 5.99 2.45 -5.08
C LEU A 15 7.03 3.46 -4.61
N THR A 16 7.02 4.68 -5.17
CA THR A 16 7.91 5.78 -4.76
C THR A 16 7.63 6.23 -3.32
N LYS A 17 6.35 6.38 -2.94
CA LYS A 17 5.97 6.73 -1.56
C LYS A 17 6.39 5.64 -0.57
N ILE A 18 6.14 4.37 -0.91
CA ILE A 18 6.54 3.23 -0.09
C ILE A 18 8.07 3.18 0.05
N ALA A 19 8.81 3.32 -1.05
CA ALA A 19 10.28 3.38 -1.03
C ALA A 19 10.79 4.51 -0.10
N GLY A 20 10.16 5.68 -0.16
CA GLY A 20 10.44 6.80 0.73
C GLY A 20 10.20 6.48 2.21
N LEU A 21 9.13 5.76 2.54
CA LEU A 21 8.86 5.30 3.93
C LEU A 21 9.95 4.36 4.44
N PHE A 22 10.47 3.49 3.59
CA PHE A 22 11.52 2.53 3.95
C PHE A 22 12.95 3.10 3.84
N GLN A 23 13.10 4.39 3.49
CA GLN A 23 14.41 5.01 3.19
C GLN A 23 15.28 4.12 2.28
N SER A 24 14.63 3.43 1.35
CA SER A 24 15.24 2.41 0.51
C SER A 24 15.05 2.77 -0.95
N ASP A 25 15.96 2.31 -1.80
CA ASP A 25 15.82 2.45 -3.24
C ASP A 25 14.57 1.68 -3.70
N GLY A 26 13.66 2.34 -4.42
CA GLY A 26 12.47 1.71 -4.98
C GLY A 26 12.80 0.49 -5.85
N GLU A 27 14.02 0.42 -6.39
CA GLU A 27 14.57 -0.71 -7.15
C GLU A 27 14.71 -2.01 -6.33
N LYS A 28 14.72 -1.91 -5.00
CA LYS A 28 14.71 -3.07 -4.10
C LYS A 28 13.30 -3.62 -3.88
N ILE A 29 12.26 -2.86 -4.23
CA ILE A 29 10.87 -3.32 -4.19
C ILE A 29 10.59 -4.10 -5.47
N SER A 30 10.44 -5.42 -5.33
CA SER A 30 10.12 -6.32 -6.44
C SER A 30 8.66 -6.18 -6.86
N GLN A 31 7.73 -6.17 -5.89
CA GLN A 31 6.31 -5.89 -6.14
C GLN A 31 5.58 -5.41 -4.89
N VAL A 32 4.43 -4.78 -5.12
CA VAL A 32 3.45 -4.44 -4.09
C VAL A 32 2.20 -5.30 -4.27
N LEU A 33 1.80 -5.99 -3.20
CA LEU A 33 0.65 -6.87 -3.12
C LEU A 33 -0.35 -6.29 -2.13
N LEU A 34 -1.63 -6.28 -2.48
CA LEU A 34 -2.71 -5.95 -1.57
C LEU A 34 -3.31 -7.26 -1.03
N CYS A 35 -3.30 -7.47 0.28
CA CYS A 35 -4.02 -8.57 0.90
C CYS A 35 -5.51 -8.21 0.97
N GLY A 36 -6.33 -8.93 0.20
CA GLY A 36 -7.78 -8.81 0.27
C GLY A 36 -8.38 -9.36 1.58
N PRO A 37 -9.69 -9.21 1.77
CA PRO A 37 -10.40 -9.67 2.97
C PRO A 37 -10.29 -11.18 3.23
N ALA A 38 -10.00 -11.98 2.19
CA ALA A 38 -9.74 -13.42 2.32
C ALA A 38 -8.26 -13.75 2.68
N GLY A 39 -7.42 -12.75 2.93
CA GLY A 39 -5.98 -12.93 3.18
C GLY A 39 -5.16 -13.25 1.93
N ILE A 40 -5.78 -13.29 0.75
CA ILE A 40 -5.12 -13.59 -0.52
C ILE A 40 -4.40 -12.33 -1.01
N PRO A 41 -3.07 -12.40 -1.24
CA PRO A 41 -2.33 -11.29 -1.81
C PRO A 41 -2.59 -11.18 -3.32
N VAL A 42 -3.05 -10.02 -3.77
CA VAL A 42 -3.27 -9.71 -5.18
C VAL A 42 -2.33 -8.60 -5.62
N CYS A 43 -1.80 -8.69 -6.85
CA CYS A 43 -0.97 -7.63 -7.41
C CYS A 43 -1.82 -6.38 -7.60
N ILE A 44 -1.38 -5.27 -7.02
CA ILE A 44 -2.11 -4.02 -7.14
C ILE A 44 -1.85 -3.38 -8.51
N SER A 45 -2.92 -3.01 -9.21
CA SER A 45 -2.87 -2.34 -10.51
C SER A 45 -3.17 -0.85 -10.36
N ASP A 46 -2.88 -0.04 -11.38
CA ASP A 46 -3.13 1.42 -11.36
C ASP A 46 -4.58 1.75 -10.97
N GLU A 47 -5.54 1.04 -11.57
CA GLU A 47 -6.97 1.15 -11.27
C GLU A 47 -7.30 0.88 -9.79
N MET A 48 -6.58 -0.07 -9.16
CA MET A 48 -6.78 -0.40 -7.75
C MET A 48 -6.13 0.64 -6.84
N VAL A 49 -4.98 1.20 -7.23
CA VAL A 49 -4.31 2.28 -6.48
C VAL A 49 -5.17 3.54 -6.51
N SER A 50 -5.79 3.84 -7.66
CA SER A 50 -6.75 4.92 -7.82
C SER A 50 -7.98 4.78 -6.90
N GLN A 51 -8.40 3.54 -6.62
CA GLN A 51 -9.50 3.21 -5.71
C GLN A 51 -9.10 3.19 -4.22
N LEU A 52 -7.82 3.39 -3.88
CA LEU A 52 -7.42 3.49 -2.48
C LEU A 52 -7.86 4.86 -1.93
N ASP A 53 -8.91 4.88 -1.10
CA ASP A 53 -9.31 6.08 -0.38
C ASP A 53 -8.15 6.63 0.48
N CYS A 54 -7.94 7.94 0.46
CA CYS A 54 -6.89 8.64 1.24
C CYS A 54 -6.97 8.39 2.75
N GLU A 55 -8.13 8.01 3.29
CA GLU A 55 -8.33 7.70 4.71
C GLU A 55 -8.11 6.22 5.07
N SER A 56 -7.82 5.37 4.07
CA SER A 56 -7.55 3.95 4.30
C SER A 56 -6.15 3.77 4.90
N ARG A 57 -6.11 3.25 6.14
CA ARG A 57 -4.86 2.91 6.81
C ARG A 57 -4.42 1.52 6.38
N PHE A 58 -3.28 1.40 5.72
CA PHE A 58 -2.68 0.11 5.38
C PHE A 58 -1.47 -0.18 6.25
N SER A 59 -1.41 -1.40 6.77
CA SER A 59 -0.19 -1.94 7.38
C SER A 59 0.69 -2.52 6.28
N LEU A 60 1.91 -2.01 6.14
CA LEU A 60 2.89 -2.49 5.17
C LEU A 60 3.74 -3.61 5.79
N HIS A 61 3.75 -4.78 5.16
CA HIS A 61 4.59 -5.90 5.57
C HIS A 61 5.68 -6.14 4.52
N VAL A 62 6.94 -6.07 4.94
CA VAL A 62 8.09 -6.33 4.06
C VAL A 62 8.47 -7.80 4.17
N VAL A 63 8.54 -8.49 3.02
CA VAL A 63 8.95 -9.90 2.95
C VAL A 63 10.07 -10.00 1.92
N PRO A 64 11.20 -10.66 2.21
CA PRO A 64 12.25 -10.87 1.22
C PRO A 64 11.70 -11.59 -0.02
N ASP A 65 12.17 -11.19 -1.19
CA ASP A 65 11.81 -11.85 -2.44
C ASP A 65 12.64 -13.14 -2.57
N GLU A 66 11.96 -14.29 -2.54
CA GLU A 66 12.59 -15.61 -2.68
C GLU A 66 13.08 -15.89 -4.12
N VAL A 67 12.61 -15.13 -5.10
CA VAL A 67 12.95 -15.28 -6.52
C VAL A 67 14.11 -14.35 -6.90
N ILE A 68 14.12 -13.12 -6.40
CA ILE A 68 15.13 -12.10 -6.70
C ILE A 68 15.91 -11.74 -5.43
N ALA A 69 17.10 -12.32 -5.29
CA ALA A 69 17.99 -12.07 -4.16
C ALA A 69 18.29 -10.56 -3.99
N GLY A 70 18.16 -10.05 -2.77
CA GLY A 70 18.39 -8.65 -2.43
C GLY A 70 17.19 -7.72 -2.68
N ARG A 71 16.07 -8.25 -3.19
CA ARG A 71 14.80 -7.53 -3.29
C ARG A 71 13.80 -8.00 -2.23
N PHE A 72 12.75 -7.21 -2.05
CA PHE A 72 11.65 -7.51 -1.14
C PHE A 72 10.30 -7.17 -1.77
N LYS A 73 9.27 -7.88 -1.31
CA LYS A 73 7.86 -7.69 -1.65
C LYS A 73 7.17 -6.95 -0.52
N ILE A 74 6.27 -6.05 -0.87
CA ILE A 74 5.47 -5.30 0.09
C ILE A 74 4.05 -5.84 0.09
N PHE A 75 3.55 -6.23 1.25
CA PHE A 75 2.17 -6.64 1.43
C PHE A 75 1.41 -5.53 2.16
N MET A 76 0.52 -4.86 1.46
CA MET A 76 -0.43 -3.91 2.03
C MET A 76 -1.60 -4.68 2.62
N LYS A 77 -1.82 -4.55 3.92
CA LYS A 77 -3.00 -5.12 4.59
C LYS A 77 -3.90 -3.97 5.02
N PRO A 78 -5.19 -3.94 4.62
CA PRO A 78 -6.12 -2.97 5.15
C PRO A 78 -6.16 -3.17 6.67
N THR A 79 -5.81 -2.12 7.40
CA THR A 79 -5.90 -2.14 8.85
C THR A 79 -7.38 -1.94 9.17
N PRO A 80 -8.05 -2.84 9.88
CA PRO A 80 -9.43 -2.59 10.27
C PRO A 80 -9.43 -1.27 11.03
N ILE A 81 -10.17 -0.29 10.51
CA ILE A 81 -10.51 0.87 11.31
C ILE A 81 -11.24 0.29 12.51
N CYS A 82 -10.63 0.41 13.68
CA CYS A 82 -11.36 0.15 14.91
C CYS A 82 -12.44 1.24 14.92
N GLU A 83 -13.65 0.91 14.44
CA GLU A 83 -14.83 1.67 14.80
C GLU A 83 -14.86 1.61 16.32
N VAL A 84 -14.39 2.68 16.94
CA VAL A 84 -14.72 3.01 18.31
C VAL A 84 -16.23 3.16 18.33
N ASN A 85 -16.91 2.02 18.49
CA ASN A 85 -18.32 1.96 18.83
C ASN A 85 -18.42 2.54 20.24
N GLY A 86 -18.38 3.87 20.32
CA GLY A 86 -18.78 4.64 21.47
C GLY A 86 -20.30 4.64 21.59
N HIS A 87 -20.89 3.45 21.75
CA HIS A 87 -22.14 3.36 22.50
C HIS A 87 -21.76 3.59 23.96
N GLY A 88 -21.76 4.85 24.37
CA GLY A 88 -21.48 5.29 25.72
C GLY A 88 -22.62 6.15 26.24
N ASN A 89 -23.72 5.45 26.60
CA ASN A 89 -24.78 5.81 27.55
C ASN A 89 -25.50 7.16 27.40
#